data_AF-A0AA36DFP1-F1
#
_entry.id   AF-A0AA36DFP1-F1
#
_cell.length_a   1.000
_cell.length_b   1.000
_cell.length_c   1.000
_cell.angle_alpha   90.00
_cell.angle_beta   90.00
_cell.angle_gamma   90.00
#
_symmetry.space_group_name_H-M   'P 1'
#
loop_
_entity.id
_entity.type
_entity.pdbx_description
1 polymer ?
#
loop_
_entity_poly.entity_id
_entity_poly.type
_entity_poly.pdbx_seq_one_letter_code
_entity_poly.pdbx_strand_id
1 'polypeptide(L)'
;MGRLLSIASFLLLLRTAICIPPPPNVEQQYEFAIPDLNVSCICECESSDKCNADLYEYKECPSFKNSPTVSCYRTFFTSQSSSGCSSGDTPNLCCEVELRPWQDRSFTAIKIKQPQTFGTFVYTAYDFQGVMYNV
;
A
#
# COMPACT_ATOMS: atom_id res chain seq x y z
N MET A 1 -72.56 -3.52 36.87
CA MET A 1 -72.00 -2.29 36.28
C MET A 1 -70.54 -2.18 36.71
N GLY A 2 -69.61 -2.51 35.81
CA GLY A 2 -68.17 -2.38 36.07
C GLY A 2 -67.48 -2.34 34.71
N ARG A 3 -67.39 -1.15 34.11
CA ARG A 3 -66.68 -0.95 32.84
C ARG A 3 -65.19 -1.02 33.14
N LEU A 4 -64.52 -2.08 32.70
CA LEU A 4 -63.08 -2.06 32.48
C LEU A 4 -62.79 -1.00 31.40
N LEU A 5 -62.21 0.13 31.80
CA LEU A 5 -61.56 1.04 30.86
C LEU A 5 -60.32 0.32 30.32
N SER A 6 -60.44 -0.21 29.11
CA SER A 6 -59.30 -0.59 28.28
C SER A 6 -58.67 0.70 27.76
N ILE A 7 -57.73 1.27 28.51
CA ILE A 7 -56.84 2.31 28.00
C ILE A 7 -55.78 1.56 27.18
N ALA A 8 -56.04 1.46 25.88
CA ALA A 8 -55.04 1.04 24.92
C ALA A 8 -53.98 2.15 24.85
N SER A 9 -52.94 2.06 25.69
CA SER A 9 -51.68 2.78 25.46
C SER A 9 -51.09 2.24 24.17
N PHE A 10 -51.33 2.92 23.06
CA PHE A 10 -50.72 2.65 21.76
C PHE A 10 -49.28 3.16 21.79
N LEU A 11 -48.37 2.37 22.37
CA LEU A 11 -46.94 2.59 22.21
C LEU A 11 -46.58 2.25 20.75
N LEU A 12 -46.29 3.26 19.94
CA LEU A 12 -45.86 3.04 18.55
C LEU A 12 -44.36 2.75 18.55
N LEU A 13 -43.99 1.60 18.01
CA LEU A 13 -42.60 1.16 17.89
C LEU A 13 -42.16 1.20 16.44
N LEU A 14 -41.35 2.20 16.10
CA LEU A 14 -40.71 2.27 14.78
C LEU A 14 -39.37 1.52 14.82
N ARG A 15 -39.22 0.54 13.93
CA ARG A 15 -37.93 -0.12 13.68
C ARG A 15 -37.38 0.39 12.35
N THR A 16 -36.30 1.16 12.41
CA THR A 16 -35.57 1.59 11.21
C THR A 16 -34.30 0.76 11.10
N ALA A 17 -34.18 -0.01 10.02
CA ALA A 17 -32.92 -0.67 9.68
C ALA A 17 -32.01 0.36 8.99
N ILE A 18 -30.82 0.58 9.53
CA ILE A 18 -29.82 1.45 8.91
C ILE A 18 -28.68 0.56 8.41
N CYS A 19 -28.42 0.61 7.10
CA CYS A 19 -27.26 -0.06 6.51
C CYS A 19 -26.00 0.79 6.74
N ILE A 20 -25.38 0.65 7.90
CA ILE A 20 -24.03 1.17 8.15
C ILE A 20 -23.06 0.00 7.96
N PRO A 21 -22.26 -0.04 6.87
CA PRO A 21 -21.27 -1.09 6.71
C PRO A 21 -20.22 -0.96 7.83
N PRO A 22 -19.83 -2.06 8.49
CA PRO A 22 -18.76 -2.03 9.47
C PRO A 22 -17.44 -1.62 8.80
N PRO A 23 -16.47 -1.08 9.58
CA PRO A 23 -15.13 -0.87 9.05
C PRO A 23 -14.53 -2.20 8.56
N PRO A 24 -13.73 -2.18 7.48
CA PRO A 24 -13.11 -3.38 6.95
C PRO A 24 -12.14 -3.97 7.98
N ASN A 25 -12.17 -5.31 8.11
CA ASN A 25 -11.21 -6.02 8.96
C ASN A 25 -9.90 -6.18 8.19
N VAL A 26 -8.95 -5.27 8.43
CA VAL A 26 -7.64 -5.23 7.79
C VAL A 26 -6.70 -6.26 8.44
N GLU A 27 -6.22 -7.21 7.65
CA GLU A 27 -5.27 -8.25 8.09
C GLU A 27 -3.82 -7.84 7.90
N GLN A 28 -3.52 -7.18 6.79
CA GLN A 28 -2.18 -6.75 6.42
C GLN A 28 -2.26 -5.39 5.76
N GLN A 29 -1.25 -4.58 6.03
CA GLN A 29 -1.11 -3.26 5.44
C GLN A 29 0.37 -3.01 5.18
N TYR A 30 0.69 -2.54 3.97
CA TYR A 30 2.03 -2.06 3.65
C TYR A 30 1.95 -0.86 2.71
N GLU A 31 2.94 0.02 2.83
CA GLU A 31 3.11 1.14 1.91
C GLU A 31 4.06 0.74 0.78
N PHE A 32 3.75 1.19 -0.43
CA PHE A 32 4.58 0.97 -1.60
C PHE A 32 4.49 2.16 -2.55
N ALA A 33 5.46 2.27 -3.45
CA ALA A 33 5.46 3.26 -4.53
C ALA A 33 5.71 2.53 -5.86
N ILE A 34 5.26 3.13 -6.95
CA ILE A 34 5.63 2.68 -8.29
C ILE A 34 7.01 3.28 -8.61
N PRO A 35 8.04 2.49 -8.88
CA PRO A 35 9.37 3.03 -9.14
C PRO A 35 9.49 3.55 -10.57
N ASP A 36 10.04 4.74 -10.73
CA ASP A 36 10.73 5.21 -11.92
C ASP A 36 12.18 4.71 -11.86
N LEU A 37 12.67 4.19 -12.99
CA LEU A 37 13.94 3.47 -13.08
C LEU A 37 14.96 4.27 -13.86
N ASN A 38 16.11 4.53 -13.23
CA ASN A 38 17.27 5.12 -13.90
C ASN A 38 18.45 4.15 -13.80
N VAL A 39 18.99 3.74 -14.95
CA VAL A 39 20.09 2.78 -15.03
C VAL A 39 21.28 3.44 -15.69
N SER A 40 22.39 3.55 -14.95
CA SER A 40 23.65 4.09 -15.45
C SER A 40 24.72 3.01 -15.40
N CYS A 41 25.27 2.67 -16.55
CA CYS A 41 26.28 1.62 -16.67
C CYS A 41 27.61 2.19 -17.18
N ILE A 42 28.70 1.62 -16.67
CA ILE A 42 30.05 1.79 -17.21
C ILE A 42 30.55 0.45 -17.73
N CYS A 43 31.21 0.47 -18.87
CA CYS A 43 31.89 -0.69 -19.44
C CYS A 43 33.40 -0.46 -19.35
N GLU A 44 34.13 -1.49 -18.93
CA GLU A 44 35.57 -1.43 -18.77
C GLU A 44 36.23 -2.59 -19.52
N CYS A 45 37.06 -2.26 -20.53
CA CYS A 45 37.73 -3.24 -21.39
C CYS A 45 38.77 -4.06 -20.64
N GLU A 46 39.61 -3.39 -19.85
CA GLU A 46 40.60 -4.03 -18.98
C GLU A 46 40.01 -4.19 -17.58
N SER A 47 40.11 -5.38 -16.99
CA SER A 47 39.66 -5.61 -15.62
C SER A 47 40.46 -4.74 -14.64
N SER A 48 39.88 -3.60 -14.23
CA SER A 48 40.52 -2.62 -13.35
C SER A 48 39.80 -2.53 -11.99
N ASP A 49 40.34 -1.70 -11.09
CA ASP A 49 39.77 -1.40 -9.78
C ASP A 49 38.44 -0.63 -9.83
N LYS A 50 38.00 -0.15 -11.01
CA LYS A 50 36.77 0.65 -11.13
C LYS A 50 35.52 -0.20 -11.30
N CYS A 51 35.56 -1.22 -12.16
CA CYS A 51 34.43 -2.11 -12.40
C CYS A 51 34.78 -3.57 -11.99
N ASN A 52 34.53 -3.88 -10.72
CA ASN A 52 34.77 -5.20 -10.14
C ASN A 52 33.63 -5.67 -9.22
N ALA A 53 33.68 -6.97 -8.89
CA ALA A 53 32.71 -7.63 -8.04
C ALA A 53 32.65 -7.02 -6.62
N ASP A 54 33.79 -6.68 -6.02
CA ASP A 54 33.83 -6.14 -4.66
C ASP A 54 33.05 -4.83 -4.51
N LEU A 55 33.03 -4.01 -5.57
CA LEU A 55 32.37 -2.71 -5.59
C LEU A 55 30.91 -2.75 -6.07
N TYR A 56 30.53 -3.73 -6.90
CA TYR A 56 29.22 -3.75 -7.58
C TYR A 56 28.36 -4.99 -7.33
N GLU A 57 28.93 -6.13 -6.92
CA GLU A 57 28.15 -7.35 -6.72
C GLU A 57 27.40 -7.31 -5.38
N TYR A 58 26.06 -7.32 -5.45
CA TYR A 58 25.16 -7.26 -4.28
C TYR A 58 25.42 -6.05 -3.35
N LYS A 59 25.78 -4.90 -3.92
CA LYS A 59 26.05 -3.65 -3.17
C LYS A 59 24.97 -2.61 -3.40
N GLU A 60 24.82 -1.72 -2.43
CA GLU A 60 24.06 -0.47 -2.59
C GLU A 60 24.97 0.65 -3.12
N CYS A 61 24.38 1.63 -3.80
CA CYS A 61 25.13 2.77 -4.30
C CYS A 61 25.53 3.71 -3.14
N PRO A 62 26.80 4.15 -3.04
CA PRO A 62 27.27 4.96 -1.92
C PRO A 62 26.60 6.35 -1.87
N SER A 63 26.26 6.91 -3.03
CA SER A 63 25.69 8.27 -3.16
C SER A 63 24.30 8.41 -2.55
N PHE A 64 23.55 7.32 -2.41
CA PHE A 64 22.14 7.33 -1.99
C PHE A 64 21.89 6.69 -0.63
N LYS A 65 22.95 6.31 0.09
CA LYS A 65 22.87 5.63 1.39
C LYS A 65 22.04 6.38 2.45
N ASN A 66 21.95 7.70 2.32
CA ASN A 66 21.20 8.57 3.24
C ASN A 66 19.91 9.15 2.62
N SER A 67 19.56 8.75 1.40
CA SER A 67 18.33 9.24 0.76
C SER A 67 17.15 8.38 1.19
N PRO A 68 16.15 8.91 1.92
CA PRO A 68 15.03 8.12 2.41
C PRO A 68 14.04 7.72 1.30
N THR A 69 14.08 8.40 0.16
CA THR A 69 13.12 8.23 -0.93
C THR A 69 13.70 7.54 -2.15
N VAL A 70 15.02 7.29 -2.19
CA VAL A 70 15.69 6.72 -3.37
C VAL A 70 16.43 5.46 -2.95
N SER A 71 16.06 4.33 -3.55
CA SER A 71 16.81 3.08 -3.41
C SER A 71 17.75 2.92 -4.60
N CYS A 72 19.01 2.58 -4.37
CA CYS A 72 19.96 2.37 -5.46
C CYS A 72 20.81 1.11 -5.23
N TYR A 73 20.82 0.23 -6.23
CA TYR A 73 21.50 -1.06 -6.19
C TYR A 73 22.52 -1.16 -7.31
N ARG A 74 23.62 -1.86 -7.05
CA ARG A 74 24.67 -2.13 -8.02
C ARG A 74 24.57 -3.54 -8.55
N THR A 75 24.95 -3.70 -9.80
CA THR A 75 25.03 -4.99 -10.49
C THR A 75 26.35 -5.09 -11.26
N PHE A 76 26.89 -6.30 -11.29
CA PHE A 76 28.17 -6.63 -11.91
C PHE A 76 27.97 -7.72 -12.96
N PHE A 77 28.39 -7.45 -14.19
CA PHE A 77 28.34 -8.39 -15.30
C PHE A 77 29.74 -8.55 -15.90
N THR A 78 30.30 -9.75 -15.79
CA THR A 78 31.62 -10.07 -16.36
C THR A 78 31.49 -10.66 -17.77
N SER A 79 32.61 -10.85 -18.46
CA SER A 79 32.70 -11.55 -19.75
C SER A 79 31.80 -10.97 -20.85
N GLN A 80 31.79 -9.65 -20.97
CA GLN A 80 31.06 -8.97 -22.03
C GLN A 80 31.76 -9.16 -23.40
N SER A 81 31.06 -8.83 -24.48
CA SER A 81 31.70 -8.81 -25.80
C SER A 81 32.80 -7.74 -25.86
N SER A 82 33.97 -8.06 -26.43
CA SER A 82 35.07 -7.11 -26.65
C SER A 82 34.84 -6.09 -27.78
N SER A 83 33.58 -5.81 -28.10
CA SER A 83 33.19 -4.84 -29.12
C SER A 83 33.67 -3.45 -28.72
N GLY A 84 34.64 -2.90 -29.46
CA GLY A 84 35.25 -1.59 -29.15
C GLY A 84 36.46 -1.64 -28.20
N CYS A 85 36.86 -2.84 -27.77
CA CYS A 85 38.07 -3.08 -26.97
C CYS A 85 39.17 -3.73 -27.83
N SER A 86 40.36 -3.96 -27.24
CA SER A 86 41.44 -4.67 -27.92
C SER A 86 41.13 -6.15 -28.05
N SER A 87 41.76 -6.81 -29.02
CA SER A 87 41.60 -8.26 -29.21
C SER A 87 42.22 -9.02 -28.04
N GLY A 88 41.41 -9.82 -27.33
CA GLY A 88 41.83 -10.59 -26.16
C GLY A 88 41.29 -10.04 -24.83
N ASP A 89 40.72 -8.84 -24.83
CA ASP A 89 40.08 -8.26 -23.64
C ASP A 89 38.80 -9.00 -23.28
N THR A 90 38.53 -9.12 -21.98
CA THR A 90 37.26 -9.63 -21.43
C THR A 90 36.60 -8.53 -20.62
N PRO A 91 35.83 -7.62 -21.25
CA PRO A 91 35.30 -6.45 -20.57
C PRO A 91 34.29 -6.80 -19.48
N ASN A 92 34.22 -5.95 -18.48
CA ASN A 92 33.20 -5.99 -17.44
C ASN A 92 32.23 -4.82 -17.61
N LEU A 93 30.96 -5.03 -17.26
CA LEU A 93 29.91 -4.01 -17.22
C LEU A 93 29.40 -3.87 -15.78
N CYS A 94 29.42 -2.65 -15.28
CA CYS A 94 28.97 -2.32 -13.93
C CYS A 94 27.86 -1.29 -14.02
N CYS A 95 26.73 -1.56 -13.38
CA CYS A 95 25.57 -0.68 -13.44
C CYS A 95 25.10 -0.26 -12.05
N GLU A 96 24.64 0.98 -11.95
CA GLU A 96 23.86 1.51 -10.84
C GLU A 96 22.40 1.59 -11.28
N VAL A 97 21.51 0.95 -10.52
CA VAL A 97 20.06 0.89 -10.75
C VAL A 97 19.41 1.71 -9.65
N GLU A 98 18.95 2.90 -10.02
CA GLU A 98 18.29 3.84 -9.14
C GLU A 98 16.77 3.73 -9.29
N LEU A 99 16.08 3.61 -8.16
CA LEU A 99 14.63 3.53 -8.07
C LEU A 99 14.12 4.75 -7.29
N ARG A 100 13.28 5.56 -7.96
CA ARG A 100 12.62 6.72 -7.36
C ARG A 100 11.10 6.56 -7.40
N PRO A 101 10.34 7.00 -6.40
CA PRO A 101 8.88 7.05 -6.48
C PRO A 101 8.45 7.88 -7.69
N TRP A 102 7.69 7.27 -8.60
CA TRP A 102 7.17 7.95 -9.77
C TRP A 102 6.23 9.07 -9.34
N GLN A 103 6.56 10.30 -9.73
CA GLN A 103 5.83 11.52 -9.36
C GLN A 103 5.67 11.72 -7.85
N ASP A 104 6.61 11.23 -7.04
CA ASP A 104 6.57 11.30 -5.57
C ASP A 104 5.27 10.71 -4.97
N ARG A 105 4.68 9.71 -5.65
CA ARG A 105 3.44 9.05 -5.22
C ARG A 105 3.72 7.79 -4.43
N SER A 106 2.98 7.61 -3.34
CA SER A 106 2.91 6.38 -2.57
C SER A 106 1.47 5.88 -2.46
N PHE A 107 1.33 4.58 -2.21
CA PHE A 107 0.07 3.87 -2.10
C PHE A 107 0.09 2.97 -0.87
N THR A 108 -1.07 2.75 -0.28
CA THR A 108 -1.24 1.80 0.82
C THR A 108 -2.00 0.58 0.30
N ALA A 109 -1.33 -0.57 0.29
CA ALA A 109 -1.99 -1.85 0.05
C ALA A 109 -2.61 -2.34 1.36
N ILE A 110 -3.90 -2.72 1.31
CA ILE A 110 -4.61 -3.34 2.43
C ILE A 110 -5.16 -4.70 2.03
N LYS A 111 -4.87 -5.72 2.83
CA LYS A 111 -5.50 -7.03 2.73
C LYS A 111 -6.71 -7.06 3.67
N ILE A 112 -7.89 -7.16 3.10
CA ILE A 112 -9.15 -7.19 3.85
C ILE A 112 -9.61 -8.64 4.00
N LYS A 113 -9.97 -9.06 5.23
CA LYS A 113 -10.57 -10.38 5.47
C LYS A 113 -11.98 -10.49 4.89
N GLN A 114 -12.53 -11.71 4.91
CA GLN A 114 -13.93 -11.92 4.62
C GLN A 114 -14.79 -10.95 5.46
N PRO A 115 -15.71 -10.20 4.84
CA PRO A 115 -16.50 -9.21 5.55
C PRO A 115 -17.40 -9.88 6.58
N GLN A 116 -17.50 -9.27 7.75
CA GLN A 116 -18.53 -9.62 8.73
C GLN A 116 -19.76 -8.75 8.47
N THR A 117 -20.94 -9.37 8.42
CA THR A 117 -22.19 -8.65 8.19
C THR A 117 -22.84 -8.31 9.53
N PHE A 118 -23.00 -7.02 9.82
CA PHE A 118 -23.71 -6.53 11.01
C PHE A 118 -24.97 -5.76 10.58
N GLY A 119 -26.06 -5.93 11.31
CA GLY A 119 -27.27 -5.13 11.17
C GLY A 119 -27.35 -4.10 12.29
N THR A 120 -27.43 -2.82 11.93
CA THR A 120 -27.68 -1.73 12.89
C THR A 120 -29.15 -1.35 12.85
N PHE A 121 -29.81 -1.45 13.99
CA PHE A 121 -31.22 -1.09 14.14
C PHE A 121 -31.34 0.07 15.12
N VAL A 122 -32.06 1.10 14.72
CA VAL A 122 -32.48 2.16 15.65
C VAL A 122 -33.89 1.82 16.10
N TYR A 123 -34.03 1.70 17.42
CA TYR A 123 -35.31 1.50 18.07
C TYR A 123 -35.74 2.82 18.71
N THR A 124 -36.89 3.34 18.29
CA THR A 124 -37.47 4.55 18.86
C THR A 124 -38.88 4.24 19.35
N ALA A 125 -39.10 4.45 20.64
CA ALA A 125 -40.43 4.36 21.23
C ALA A 125 -41.09 5.73 21.21
N TYR A 126 -42.36 5.78 20.83
CA TYR A 126 -43.12 7.01 20.81
C TYR A 126 -44.32 6.89 21.76
N ASP A 127 -44.47 7.86 22.65
CA ASP A 127 -45.66 8.00 23.51
C ASP A 127 -46.65 9.00 22.88
N PHE A 128 -47.93 8.62 22.86
CA PHE A 128 -48.99 9.41 22.23
C PHE A 128 -49.72 10.25 23.27
N GLN A 129 -49.49 11.57 23.25
CA GLN A 129 -50.14 12.53 24.14
C GLN A 129 -51.28 13.29 23.44
N GLY A 130 -52.21 12.56 22.82
CA GLY A 130 -53.48 13.09 22.31
C GLY A 130 -53.41 14.00 21.06
N VAL A 131 -52.28 14.68 20.82
CA VAL A 131 -52.08 15.60 19.68
C VAL A 131 -50.71 15.42 19.02
N MET A 132 -49.69 14.97 19.77
CA MET A 132 -48.34 14.74 19.25
C MET A 132 -47.73 13.44 19.77
N TYR A 133 -46.77 12.91 19.01
CA TYR A 133 -45.89 11.82 19.43
C TYR A 133 -44.60 12.41 19.98
N ASN A 134 -44.25 12.08 21.22
CA ASN A 134 -42.94 12.40 21.79
C ASN A 134 -42.05 11.16 21.72
N VAL A 135 -40.75 11.37 21.48
CA VAL A 135 -39.70 10.34 21.58
C VAL A 135 -39.34 10.10 23.04
#